data_AF-A0A081B4X9-F1
#
_entry.id   AF-A0A081B4X9-F1
#
_cell.length_a   1.000
_cell.length_b   1.000
_cell.length_c   1.000
_cell.angle_alpha   90.00
_cell.angle_beta   90.00
_cell.angle_gamma   90.00
#
_symmetry.space_group_name_H-M   'P 1'
#
loop_
_entity.id
_entity.type
_entity.pdbx_description
1 polymer ?
#
loop_
_entity_poly.entity_id
_entity_poly.type
_entity_poly.pdbx_seq_one_letter_code
_entity_poly.pdbx_strand_id
1 'polypeptide(L)'
;MQSASFNEDFREMKDEPLKPYMSKPNKQKDEGQQFSNVVARYSSTKALSYEGLLSEEELVVLRAIVAREAGLDELLRCCCSFQDDQSVELLEALLRVRELSLATVDAIAGWRRRMLQTRPFLWRNLNYALKMTSDLDFVSKSQLATAAMDGVRLPRRNPFSTIGGLDQSMRVFWAIEMPEEDDLSVLLDSASFASSQVTVDLPSKIRLAECFLLYEERRYGKFSRAQAAADHRLKELVQKEAEHSSKTRFGARNELEG
;
A
#
# COMPACT_ATOMS: atom_id res chain seq x y z
N MET A 1 26.21 55.03 26.43
CA MET A 1 26.49 53.66 25.96
C MET A 1 25.62 53.47 24.73
N GLN A 2 26.13 53.70 23.52
CA GLN A 2 26.92 52.76 22.71
C GLN A 2 26.06 51.53 22.34
N SER A 3 25.50 51.42 21.12
CA SER A 3 26.14 51.19 19.79
C SER A 3 26.56 49.73 19.59
N ALA A 4 26.36 49.07 18.45
CA ALA A 4 25.67 49.42 17.20
C ALA A 4 25.27 48.13 16.45
N SER A 5 24.42 48.23 15.42
CA SER A 5 24.29 47.19 14.40
C SER A 5 25.59 47.11 13.58
N PHE A 6 26.06 45.90 13.27
CA PHE A 6 27.18 45.71 12.34
C PHE A 6 26.74 44.85 11.15
N ASN A 7 26.61 45.50 10.00
CA ASN A 7 26.70 44.85 8.68
C ASN A 7 28.17 44.93 8.26
N GLU A 8 28.76 43.83 7.83
CA GLU A 8 29.83 43.89 6.82
C GLU A 8 29.64 42.78 5.78
N ASP A 9 29.58 43.20 4.53
CA ASP A 9 29.73 42.33 3.37
C ASP A 9 31.18 41.83 3.30
N PHE A 10 31.37 40.52 3.04
CA PHE A 10 32.62 40.04 2.47
C PHE A 10 32.38 39.23 1.20
N ARG A 11 33.26 39.46 0.22
CA ARG A 11 33.03 39.29 -1.22
C ARG A 11 33.11 37.85 -1.71
N GLU A 12 32.58 37.65 -2.92
CA GLU A 12 32.90 36.52 -3.79
C GLU A 12 34.39 36.15 -3.78
N MET A 13 34.67 34.86 -3.60
CA MET A 13 35.74 34.21 -4.36
C MET A 13 35.13 33.01 -5.09
N LYS A 14 35.11 33.13 -6.43
CA LYS A 14 35.07 31.98 -7.32
C LYS A 14 36.49 31.45 -7.41
N ASP A 15 36.69 30.14 -7.28
CA ASP A 15 37.69 29.44 -8.09
C ASP A 15 37.42 27.92 -8.16
N GLU A 16 37.86 27.36 -9.29
CA GLU A 16 37.45 26.14 -9.97
C GLU A 16 37.63 24.76 -9.27
N PRO A 17 37.02 23.68 -9.82
CA PRO A 17 37.06 22.35 -9.23
C PRO A 17 38.39 21.60 -9.43
N LEU A 18 38.87 20.96 -8.36
CA LEU A 18 40.03 20.06 -8.40
C LEU A 18 39.77 18.83 -9.29
N LYS A 19 40.43 18.80 -10.45
CA LYS A 19 40.47 17.67 -11.38
C LYS A 19 41.40 16.54 -10.89
N PRO A 20 41.18 15.29 -11.33
CA PRO A 20 41.74 14.10 -10.67
C PRO A 20 43.23 13.88 -10.94
N TYR A 21 43.95 13.43 -9.91
CA TYR A 21 45.36 13.07 -10.02
C TYR A 21 45.51 11.69 -10.70
N MET A 22 45.85 11.69 -11.99
CA MET A 22 46.12 10.49 -12.77
C MET A 22 47.56 10.00 -12.57
N SER A 23 47.78 9.09 -11.61
CA SER A 23 49.03 8.34 -11.52
C SER A 23 49.01 7.15 -12.49
N LYS A 24 49.93 7.15 -13.47
CA LYS A 24 50.12 6.02 -14.40
C LYS A 24 50.77 4.81 -13.69
N PRO A 25 50.51 3.57 -14.16
CA PRO A 25 50.93 2.36 -13.44
C PRO A 25 52.40 2.03 -13.67
N ASN A 26 53.02 1.39 -12.68
CA ASN A 26 54.30 0.71 -12.86
C ASN A 26 54.19 -0.77 -12.41
N LYS A 27 54.80 -1.69 -13.19
CA LYS A 27 54.67 -3.15 -13.02
C LYS A 27 55.96 -3.74 -12.43
N GLN A 28 55.83 -4.56 -11.39
CA GLN A 28 56.70 -5.69 -10.96
C GLN A 28 55.99 -6.31 -9.72
N LYS A 29 55.63 -7.61 -9.60
CA LYS A 29 56.41 -8.88 -9.67
C LYS A 29 57.59 -8.88 -8.67
N ASP A 30 57.80 -9.88 -7.81
CA ASP A 30 57.16 -11.20 -7.60
C ASP A 30 57.46 -11.70 -6.15
N GLU A 31 56.82 -12.81 -5.70
CA GLU A 31 57.20 -13.68 -4.54
C GLU A 31 57.20 -13.07 -3.10
N GLY A 32 57.00 -13.79 -1.97
CA GLY A 32 56.58 -15.18 -1.71
C GLY A 32 56.67 -15.56 -0.20
N GLN A 33 55.73 -16.40 0.29
CA GLN A 33 55.74 -17.21 1.56
C GLN A 33 55.63 -16.51 2.95
N GLN A 34 54.51 -16.71 3.66
CA GLN A 34 54.28 -17.59 4.86
C GLN A 34 54.85 -17.03 6.20
N PHE A 35 54.17 -17.06 7.35
CA PHE A 35 53.01 -17.84 7.85
C PHE A 35 51.85 -16.88 8.28
N SER A 36 50.74 -17.22 8.97
CA SER A 36 50.31 -18.42 9.72
C SER A 36 48.76 -18.62 9.66
N ASN A 37 48.16 -19.35 10.63
CA ASN A 37 46.72 -19.69 10.68
C ASN A 37 46.01 -19.11 11.93
N VAL A 38 44.85 -18.46 11.77
CA VAL A 38 43.71 -18.55 12.72
C VAL A 38 42.36 -18.30 11.98
N VAL A 39 41.29 -18.97 12.41
CA VAL A 39 39.86 -18.78 12.00
C VAL A 39 39.55 -19.02 10.51
N ALA A 40 39.28 -20.24 10.04
CA ALA A 40 38.08 -21.06 10.26
C ALA A 40 36.78 -20.60 9.55
N ARG A 41 36.37 -21.40 8.55
CA ARG A 41 34.98 -21.73 8.16
C ARG A 41 34.01 -20.59 7.82
N TYR A 42 33.90 -20.32 6.50
CA TYR A 42 32.59 -20.25 5.84
C TYR A 42 32.58 -21.14 4.61
N SER A 43 32.49 -22.45 4.87
CA SER A 43 31.96 -23.42 3.90
C SER A 43 30.49 -23.66 4.24
N SER A 44 29.70 -24.17 3.29
CA SER A 44 28.24 -24.37 3.38
C SER A 44 27.43 -23.07 3.24
N THR A 45 26.37 -22.97 2.43
CA THR A 45 25.74 -23.98 1.56
C THR A 45 25.02 -23.33 0.38
N LYS A 46 25.03 -24.00 -0.79
CA LYS A 46 23.98 -23.79 -1.80
C LYS A 46 22.66 -24.31 -1.22
N ALA A 47 21.84 -23.44 -0.65
CA ALA A 47 20.57 -23.82 -0.02
C ALA A 47 19.53 -22.67 -0.02
N LEU A 48 19.36 -22.02 -1.16
CA LEU A 48 18.14 -21.26 -1.49
C LEU A 48 17.72 -21.63 -2.93
N SER A 49 17.34 -22.90 -3.12
CA SER A 49 16.60 -23.33 -4.31
C SER A 49 15.22 -22.67 -4.28
N TYR A 50 15.09 -21.53 -4.95
CA TYR A 50 13.84 -20.76 -5.07
C TYR A 50 12.90 -21.37 -6.12
N GLU A 51 12.77 -22.69 -6.12
CA GLU A 51 12.06 -23.45 -7.15
C GLU A 51 11.23 -24.56 -6.51
N GLY A 52 9.93 -24.58 -6.82
CA GLY A 52 9.10 -25.76 -6.61
C GLY A 52 8.44 -25.91 -5.25
N LEU A 53 7.79 -24.86 -4.73
CA LEU A 53 6.47 -24.86 -4.07
C LEU A 53 6.22 -23.47 -3.46
N LEU A 54 5.08 -22.86 -3.75
CA LEU A 54 4.57 -21.74 -2.95
C LEU A 54 4.33 -22.28 -1.54
N SER A 55 4.86 -21.62 -0.51
CA SER A 55 4.63 -22.08 0.87
C SER A 55 3.12 -22.06 1.16
N GLU A 56 2.63 -22.90 2.07
CA GLU A 56 1.18 -22.96 2.35
C GLU A 56 0.64 -21.59 2.80
N GLU A 57 1.46 -20.81 3.49
CA GLU A 57 1.20 -19.44 3.90
C GLU A 57 1.21 -18.46 2.72
N GLU A 58 2.14 -18.59 1.77
CA GLU A 58 2.15 -17.81 0.53
C GLU A 58 0.89 -18.09 -0.31
N LEU A 59 0.42 -19.34 -0.34
CA LEU A 59 -0.86 -19.71 -0.94
C LEU A 59 -2.07 -19.10 -0.19
N VAL A 60 -2.02 -18.94 1.14
CA VAL A 60 -3.07 -18.22 1.89
C VAL A 60 -3.11 -16.76 1.46
N VAL A 61 -1.95 -16.08 1.34
CA VAL A 61 -1.90 -14.69 0.85
C VAL A 61 -2.43 -14.58 -0.58
N LEU A 62 -1.99 -15.44 -1.49
CA LEU A 62 -2.45 -15.42 -2.89
C LEU A 62 -3.97 -15.63 -3.00
N ARG A 63 -4.55 -16.54 -2.20
CA ARG A 63 -6.00 -16.73 -2.14
C ARG A 63 -6.73 -15.50 -1.63
N ALA A 64 -6.22 -14.86 -0.57
CA ALA A 64 -6.82 -13.63 -0.03
C ALA A 64 -6.76 -12.48 -1.05
N ILE A 65 -5.61 -12.29 -1.72
CA ILE A 65 -5.44 -11.30 -2.79
C ILE A 65 -6.41 -11.56 -3.94
N VAL A 66 -6.51 -12.79 -4.45
CA VAL A 66 -7.42 -13.13 -5.56
C VAL A 66 -8.88 -12.88 -5.19
N ALA A 67 -9.30 -13.28 -3.98
CA ALA A 67 -10.65 -13.03 -3.49
C ALA A 67 -10.93 -11.52 -3.37
N ARG A 68 -9.94 -10.73 -2.93
CA ARG A 68 -10.05 -9.28 -2.81
C ARG A 68 -10.11 -8.56 -4.15
N GLU A 69 -9.27 -8.91 -5.12
CA GLU A 69 -9.32 -8.31 -6.46
C GLU A 69 -10.68 -8.61 -7.12
N ALA A 70 -11.21 -9.84 -7.00
CA ALA A 70 -12.55 -10.18 -7.48
C ALA A 70 -13.66 -9.36 -6.79
N GLY A 71 -13.54 -9.10 -5.48
CA GLY A 71 -14.45 -8.20 -4.77
C GLY A 71 -14.35 -6.74 -5.22
N LEU A 72 -13.16 -6.27 -5.62
CA LEU A 72 -12.96 -4.93 -6.16
C LEU A 72 -13.57 -4.77 -7.57
N ASP A 73 -13.51 -5.81 -8.38
CA ASP A 73 -14.13 -5.85 -9.71
C ASP A 73 -15.67 -5.85 -9.59
N GLU A 74 -16.22 -6.59 -8.62
CA GLU A 74 -17.66 -6.58 -8.31
C GLU A 74 -18.12 -5.24 -7.75
N LEU A 75 -17.35 -4.61 -6.85
CA LEU A 75 -17.64 -3.27 -6.36
C LEU A 75 -17.60 -2.23 -7.50
N LEU A 76 -16.67 -2.35 -8.45
CA LEU A 76 -16.67 -1.50 -9.65
C LEU A 76 -17.94 -1.72 -10.50
N ARG A 77 -18.37 -2.98 -10.67
CA ARG A 77 -19.63 -3.32 -11.36
C ARG A 77 -20.82 -2.59 -10.73
N CYS A 78 -20.96 -2.64 -9.41
CA CYS A 78 -22.00 -1.91 -8.69
C CYS A 78 -21.85 -0.38 -8.82
N CYS A 79 -20.64 0.18 -8.73
CA CYS A 79 -20.39 1.60 -8.99
C CYS A 79 -20.67 2.07 -10.42
N CYS A 80 -20.93 1.14 -11.35
CA CYS A 80 -21.16 1.40 -12.78
C CYS A 80 -22.48 0.83 -13.32
N SER A 81 -23.42 0.40 -12.46
CA SER A 81 -24.69 -0.20 -12.89
C SER A 81 -25.65 0.83 -13.47
N PHE A 82 -25.75 2.01 -12.85
CA PHE A 82 -26.68 3.10 -13.16
C PHE A 82 -28.16 2.67 -13.26
N GLN A 83 -28.52 1.60 -12.56
CA GLN A 83 -29.91 1.19 -12.38
C GLN A 83 -30.44 1.81 -11.09
N ASP A 84 -31.75 2.05 -11.06
CA ASP A 84 -32.44 2.50 -9.85
C ASP A 84 -32.33 1.44 -8.73
N ASP A 85 -32.46 1.89 -7.49
CA ASP A 85 -32.42 1.10 -6.25
C ASP A 85 -31.13 0.30 -5.92
N GLN A 86 -30.08 0.36 -6.75
CA GLN A 86 -28.80 -0.36 -6.55
C GLN A 86 -27.93 0.10 -5.36
N SER A 87 -28.43 0.97 -4.48
CA SER A 87 -27.68 1.46 -3.33
C SER A 87 -27.35 0.34 -2.33
N VAL A 88 -28.22 -0.65 -2.17
CA VAL A 88 -28.01 -1.75 -1.22
C VAL A 88 -26.88 -2.66 -1.69
N GLU A 89 -26.91 -3.17 -2.92
CA GLU A 89 -25.85 -4.04 -3.45
C GLU A 89 -24.50 -3.32 -3.54
N LEU A 90 -24.49 -2.01 -3.79
CA LEU A 90 -23.26 -1.20 -3.76
C LEU A 90 -22.66 -1.15 -2.34
N LEU A 91 -23.48 -0.88 -1.32
CA LEU A 91 -23.03 -0.83 0.07
C LEU A 91 -22.60 -2.22 0.57
N GLU A 92 -23.32 -3.29 0.20
CA GLU A 92 -22.93 -4.67 0.50
C GLU A 92 -21.60 -5.04 -0.15
N ALA A 93 -21.39 -4.72 -1.43
CA ALA A 93 -20.11 -4.92 -2.11
C ALA A 93 -18.97 -4.12 -1.45
N LEU A 94 -19.25 -2.90 -0.97
CA LEU A 94 -18.27 -2.05 -0.28
C LEU A 94 -17.87 -2.65 1.09
N LEU A 95 -18.84 -3.17 1.84
CA LEU A 95 -18.60 -3.89 3.09
C LEU A 95 -17.84 -5.20 2.84
N ARG A 96 -18.19 -5.94 1.79
CA ARG A 96 -17.51 -7.17 1.39
C ARG A 96 -16.04 -6.91 1.04
N VAL A 97 -15.74 -5.83 0.33
CA VAL A 97 -14.34 -5.43 0.06
C VAL A 97 -13.60 -5.03 1.34
N ARG A 98 -14.25 -4.40 2.33
CA ARG A 98 -13.64 -4.13 3.65
C ARG A 98 -13.21 -5.44 4.33
N GLU A 99 -14.08 -6.45 4.36
CA GLU A 99 -13.75 -7.79 4.92
C GLU A 99 -12.58 -8.44 4.17
N LEU A 100 -12.59 -8.39 2.84
CA LEU A 100 -11.53 -8.94 2.00
C LEU A 100 -10.20 -8.18 2.17
N SER A 101 -10.23 -6.86 2.36
CA SER A 101 -9.07 -6.06 2.73
C SER A 101 -8.50 -6.48 4.09
N LEU A 102 -9.34 -6.70 5.11
CA LEU A 102 -8.90 -7.18 6.42
C LEU A 102 -8.25 -8.57 6.30
N ALA A 103 -8.94 -9.53 5.71
CA ALA A 103 -8.43 -10.89 5.51
C ALA A 103 -7.11 -10.94 4.70
N THR A 104 -6.91 -9.98 3.78
CA THR A 104 -5.64 -9.87 3.04
C THR A 104 -4.51 -9.31 3.90
N VAL A 105 -4.78 -8.32 4.76
CA VAL A 105 -3.78 -7.83 5.73
C VAL A 105 -3.42 -8.93 6.73
N ASP A 106 -4.41 -9.62 7.30
CA ASP A 106 -4.20 -10.73 8.23
C ASP A 106 -3.34 -11.84 7.59
N ALA A 107 -3.63 -12.21 6.34
CA ALA A 107 -2.83 -13.19 5.61
C ALA A 107 -1.36 -12.74 5.38
N ILE A 108 -1.13 -11.48 4.97
CA ILE A 108 0.23 -10.96 4.74
C ILE A 108 0.99 -10.86 6.08
N ALA A 109 0.32 -10.47 7.16
CA ALA A 109 0.89 -10.44 8.51
C ALA A 109 1.29 -11.84 9.00
N GLY A 110 0.40 -12.83 8.88
CA GLY A 110 0.68 -14.23 9.23
C GLY A 110 1.82 -14.86 8.41
N TRP A 111 1.93 -14.54 7.12
CA TRP A 111 3.05 -14.93 6.25
C TRP A 111 4.37 -14.30 6.71
N ARG A 112 4.36 -13.02 7.12
CA ARG A 112 5.54 -12.30 7.62
C ARG A 112 6.02 -12.78 8.98
N ARG A 113 5.10 -13.15 9.87
CA ARG A 113 5.40 -13.59 11.26
C ARG A 113 6.45 -14.71 11.33
N ARG A 114 6.58 -15.51 10.27
CA ARG A 114 7.51 -16.65 10.17
C ARG A 114 8.89 -16.28 9.57
N MET A 115 9.13 -15.00 9.24
CA MET A 115 10.34 -14.55 8.55
C MET A 115 11.35 -13.91 9.51
N LEU A 116 12.63 -14.24 9.34
CA LEU A 116 13.74 -13.58 10.03
C LEU A 116 14.01 -12.15 9.51
N GLN A 117 13.59 -11.86 8.28
CA GLN A 117 13.69 -10.53 7.66
C GLN A 117 12.39 -10.23 6.91
N THR A 118 11.74 -9.13 7.26
CA THR A 118 10.48 -8.72 6.65
C THR A 118 10.70 -8.26 5.21
N ARG A 119 9.90 -8.81 4.27
CA ARG A 119 9.93 -8.48 2.84
C ARG A 119 8.54 -8.06 2.35
N PRO A 120 8.43 -7.27 1.27
CA PRO A 120 7.13 -6.91 0.69
C PRO A 120 6.49 -8.14 0.05
N PHE A 121 5.18 -8.30 0.18
CA PHE A 121 4.47 -9.27 -0.64
C PHE A 121 4.27 -8.69 -2.05
N LEU A 122 4.86 -9.33 -3.06
CA LEU A 122 4.82 -8.83 -4.43
C LEU A 122 3.70 -9.49 -5.24
N TRP A 123 2.75 -8.68 -5.69
CA TRP A 123 1.70 -9.07 -6.62
C TRP A 123 1.89 -8.29 -7.93
N ARG A 124 2.10 -9.00 -9.05
CA ARG A 124 2.39 -8.39 -10.36
C ARG A 124 3.51 -7.33 -10.30
N ASN A 125 4.59 -7.64 -9.58
CA ASN A 125 5.75 -6.77 -9.31
C ASN A 125 5.47 -5.51 -8.50
N LEU A 126 4.31 -5.40 -7.85
CA LEU A 126 3.98 -4.32 -6.91
C LEU A 126 3.89 -4.85 -5.49
N ASN A 127 4.36 -4.05 -4.52
CA ASN A 127 4.05 -4.29 -3.12
C ASN A 127 2.52 -4.19 -2.92
N TYR A 128 1.87 -5.31 -2.65
CA TYR A 128 0.41 -5.37 -2.61
C TYR A 128 -0.17 -4.56 -1.46
N ALA A 129 0.42 -4.63 -0.27
CA ALA A 129 -0.02 -3.84 0.88
C ALA A 129 0.04 -2.33 0.59
N LEU A 130 1.07 -1.86 -0.12
CA LEU A 130 1.09 -0.47 -0.60
C LEU A 130 0.00 -0.17 -1.64
N LYS A 131 -0.19 -1.04 -2.65
CA LYS A 131 -1.28 -0.90 -3.66
C LYS A 131 -2.66 -0.77 -2.98
N MET A 132 -2.91 -1.61 -1.97
CA MET A 132 -4.18 -1.63 -1.21
C MET A 132 -4.58 -0.25 -0.71
N THR A 133 -3.61 0.57 -0.26
CA THR A 133 -3.88 1.92 0.27
C THR A 133 -4.74 2.76 -0.68
N SER A 134 -4.49 2.70 -1.99
CA SER A 134 -5.19 3.49 -3.02
C SER A 134 -6.24 2.72 -3.82
N ASP A 135 -6.45 1.43 -3.55
CA ASP A 135 -7.34 0.58 -4.38
C ASP A 135 -8.80 1.03 -4.41
N LEU A 136 -9.25 1.81 -3.42
CA LEU A 136 -10.60 2.36 -3.33
C LEU A 136 -10.68 3.85 -3.73
N ASP A 137 -9.61 4.42 -4.32
CA ASP A 137 -9.62 5.79 -4.82
C ASP A 137 -10.66 6.02 -5.93
N PHE A 138 -11.12 4.97 -6.62
CA PHE A 138 -12.25 5.07 -7.56
C PHE A 138 -13.58 5.29 -6.83
N VAL A 139 -13.82 4.65 -5.69
CA VAL A 139 -15.03 4.89 -4.86
C VAL A 139 -15.09 6.34 -4.38
N SER A 140 -13.92 6.95 -4.05
CA SER A 140 -13.83 8.38 -3.74
C SER A 140 -14.26 9.32 -4.90
N LYS A 141 -14.47 8.78 -6.10
CA LYS A 141 -14.90 9.50 -7.31
C LYS A 141 -16.31 9.12 -7.77
N SER A 142 -16.85 7.96 -7.36
CA SER A 142 -18.16 7.47 -7.81
C SER A 142 -19.31 8.34 -7.28
N GLN A 143 -20.16 8.78 -8.19
CA GLN A 143 -21.39 9.49 -7.90
C GLN A 143 -22.41 8.57 -7.24
N LEU A 144 -22.57 7.33 -7.75
CA LEU A 144 -23.47 6.33 -7.17
C LEU A 144 -23.05 5.97 -5.75
N ALA A 145 -21.76 5.74 -5.49
CA ALA A 145 -21.30 5.46 -4.13
C ALA A 145 -21.54 6.64 -3.18
N THR A 146 -21.32 7.88 -3.66
CA THR A 146 -21.59 9.09 -2.86
C THR A 146 -23.09 9.24 -2.57
N ALA A 147 -23.96 8.92 -3.52
CA ALA A 147 -25.42 8.96 -3.34
C ALA A 147 -25.91 7.87 -2.38
N ALA A 148 -25.41 6.64 -2.51
CA ALA A 148 -25.73 5.52 -1.62
C ALA A 148 -25.25 5.73 -0.15
N MET A 149 -24.31 6.65 0.07
CA MET A 149 -23.83 7.07 1.40
C MET A 149 -24.44 8.42 1.84
N ASP A 150 -25.65 8.76 1.41
CA ASP A 150 -26.37 10.00 1.76
C ASP A 150 -25.55 11.29 1.52
N GLY A 151 -24.76 11.31 0.44
CA GLY A 151 -23.86 12.41 0.09
C GLY A 151 -22.49 12.37 0.75
N VAL A 152 -22.23 11.42 1.65
CA VAL A 152 -20.92 11.27 2.31
C VAL A 152 -19.90 10.70 1.32
N ARG A 153 -18.92 11.54 0.97
CA ARG A 153 -17.80 11.16 0.10
C ARG A 153 -16.67 10.55 0.91
N LEU A 154 -16.36 9.27 0.68
CA LEU A 154 -15.17 8.65 1.27
C LEU A 154 -13.87 9.34 0.79
N PRO A 155 -12.90 9.57 1.68
CA PRO A 155 -11.60 10.10 1.30
C PRO A 155 -10.82 9.10 0.44
N ARG A 156 -9.84 9.61 -0.30
CA ARG A 156 -8.77 8.80 -0.92
C ARG A 156 -7.89 8.16 0.16
N ARG A 157 -7.08 7.18 -0.25
CA ARG A 157 -6.20 6.40 0.65
C ARG A 157 -6.99 5.69 1.76
N ASN A 158 -8.03 4.96 1.39
CA ASN A 158 -9.03 4.44 2.31
C ASN A 158 -9.38 2.95 2.05
N PRO A 159 -8.46 2.02 2.34
CA PRO A 159 -8.59 0.59 2.00
C PRO A 159 -9.72 -0.16 2.74
N PHE A 160 -10.27 0.45 3.80
CA PHE A 160 -11.32 -0.13 4.65
C PHE A 160 -12.62 0.69 4.66
N SER A 161 -12.74 1.71 3.80
CA SER A 161 -13.94 2.56 3.70
C SER A 161 -14.36 3.16 5.06
N THR A 162 -13.41 3.77 5.79
CA THR A 162 -13.64 4.50 7.04
C THR A 162 -13.91 5.98 6.78
N ILE A 163 -14.53 6.70 7.73
CA ILE A 163 -14.90 8.12 7.55
C ILE A 163 -13.65 9.03 7.37
N GLY A 164 -12.48 8.61 7.85
CA GLY A 164 -11.23 9.38 7.75
C GLY A 164 -10.15 8.82 6.81
N GLY A 165 -10.19 7.52 6.49
CA GLY A 165 -9.11 6.83 5.76
C GLY A 165 -7.75 6.87 6.48
N LEU A 166 -6.71 6.39 5.79
CA LEU A 166 -5.35 6.32 6.35
C LEU A 166 -4.77 7.69 6.70
N ASP A 167 -5.17 8.74 6.00
CA ASP A 167 -4.68 10.11 6.27
C ASP A 167 -5.21 10.65 7.62
N GLN A 168 -6.39 10.23 8.09
CA GLN A 168 -6.86 10.57 9.43
C GLN A 168 -6.12 9.76 10.50
N SER A 169 -5.90 8.47 10.28
CA SER A 169 -5.14 7.63 11.21
C SER A 169 -3.70 8.15 11.35
N MET A 170 -3.05 8.56 10.26
CA MET A 170 -1.76 9.28 10.29
C MET A 170 -1.76 10.56 11.14
N ARG A 171 -2.88 11.27 11.29
CA ARG A 171 -2.96 12.48 12.13
C ARG A 171 -3.06 12.17 13.62
N VAL A 172 -3.71 11.07 13.98
CA VAL A 172 -3.95 10.69 15.38
C VAL A 172 -2.81 9.86 15.95
N PHE A 173 -2.21 8.98 15.14
CA PHE A 173 -1.26 7.98 15.61
C PHE A 173 0.20 8.41 15.76
N TRP A 174 0.61 9.54 15.17
CA TRP A 174 1.96 10.07 15.40
C TRP A 174 2.09 10.78 16.76
N ALA A 175 1.00 10.89 17.53
CA ALA A 175 0.96 11.54 18.84
C ALA A 175 0.63 10.58 20.01
N ILE A 176 0.14 9.37 19.73
CA ILE A 176 -0.31 8.41 20.75
C ILE A 176 0.11 7.00 20.30
N GLU A 177 1.13 6.47 20.98
CA GLU A 177 1.74 5.13 20.89
C GLU A 177 1.10 4.15 19.89
N MET A 178 1.73 4.03 18.71
CA MET A 178 1.55 2.88 17.82
C MET A 178 2.04 1.61 18.52
N PRO A 179 1.38 0.44 18.36
CA PRO A 179 1.95 -0.83 18.77
C PRO A 179 3.28 -1.07 18.05
N GLU A 180 4.21 -1.79 18.68
CA GLU A 180 5.45 -2.22 18.01
C GLU A 180 5.13 -3.11 16.80
N GLU A 181 6.01 -3.08 15.80
CA GLU A 181 5.73 -3.73 14.52
C GLU A 181 5.66 -5.27 14.64
N ASP A 182 6.47 -5.82 15.54
CA ASP A 182 6.47 -7.26 15.85
C ASP A 182 5.16 -7.70 16.52
N ASP A 183 4.59 -6.85 17.39
CA ASP A 183 3.30 -7.10 18.04
C ASP A 183 2.13 -7.04 17.06
N LEU A 184 2.16 -6.13 16.06
CA LEU A 184 1.11 -6.01 15.04
C LEU A 184 0.85 -7.32 14.30
N SER A 185 1.92 -8.03 13.93
CA SER A 185 1.80 -9.32 13.23
C SER A 185 1.17 -10.40 14.13
N VAL A 186 1.39 -10.33 15.45
CA VAL A 186 0.76 -11.23 16.43
C VAL A 186 -0.70 -10.84 16.66
N LEU A 187 -1.01 -9.55 16.83
CA LEU A 187 -2.36 -9.06 17.13
C LEU A 187 -3.36 -9.31 15.98
N LEU A 188 -2.91 -9.18 14.73
CA LEU A 188 -3.69 -9.52 13.54
C LEU A 188 -3.91 -11.05 13.42
N ASP A 189 -2.85 -11.85 13.61
CA ASP A 189 -2.92 -13.32 13.53
C ASP A 189 -3.73 -13.93 14.71
N SER A 190 -3.67 -13.33 15.91
CA SER A 190 -4.48 -13.71 17.08
C SER A 190 -5.98 -13.53 16.87
N ALA A 191 -6.42 -12.70 15.91
CA ALA A 191 -7.81 -12.62 15.50
C ALA A 191 -8.28 -13.85 14.67
N SER A 192 -7.35 -14.72 14.25
CA SER A 192 -7.58 -15.92 13.42
C SER A 192 -7.52 -17.24 14.20
N PHE A 193 -6.97 -17.27 15.41
CA PHE A 193 -6.87 -18.49 16.23
C PHE A 193 -8.12 -18.72 17.10
N ALA A 194 -9.00 -19.58 16.62
CA ALA A 194 -10.16 -20.06 17.37
C ALA A 194 -9.74 -21.00 18.53
N SER A 195 -9.53 -20.43 19.73
CA SER A 195 -9.71 -21.14 21.01
C SER A 195 -9.80 -20.20 22.23
N SER A 196 -9.28 -18.97 22.13
CA SER A 196 -9.47 -17.92 23.14
C SER A 196 -10.80 -17.18 22.93
N GLN A 197 -11.57 -16.98 24.01
CA GLN A 197 -12.86 -16.26 24.02
C GLN A 197 -12.79 -14.75 23.70
N VAL A 198 -11.62 -14.24 23.28
CA VAL A 198 -11.36 -12.83 23.03
C VAL A 198 -11.49 -12.55 21.53
N THR A 199 -12.70 -12.19 21.10
CA THR A 199 -12.91 -11.65 19.75
C THR A 199 -12.57 -10.16 19.73
N VAL A 200 -11.52 -9.78 19.00
CA VAL A 200 -11.22 -8.37 18.71
C VAL A 200 -12.38 -7.76 17.90
N ASP A 201 -12.91 -6.62 18.34
CA ASP A 201 -14.01 -5.93 17.67
C ASP A 201 -13.60 -5.38 16.29
N LEU A 202 -14.58 -5.16 15.40
CA LEU A 202 -14.32 -4.72 14.03
C LEU A 202 -13.58 -3.37 13.95
N PRO A 203 -13.96 -2.30 14.70
CA PRO A 203 -13.16 -1.08 14.80
C PRO A 203 -11.69 -1.30 15.18
N SER A 204 -11.42 -2.14 16.19
CA SER A 204 -10.05 -2.49 16.60
C SER A 204 -9.30 -3.27 15.52
N LYS A 205 -9.95 -4.23 14.82
CA LYS A 205 -9.34 -4.93 13.66
C LYS A 205 -8.96 -3.98 12.53
N ILE A 206 -9.88 -3.08 12.15
CA ILE A 206 -9.60 -2.05 11.12
C ILE A 206 -8.43 -1.19 11.55
N ARG A 207 -8.40 -0.74 12.81
CA ARG A 207 -7.32 0.08 13.36
C ARG A 207 -5.96 -0.62 13.33
N LEU A 208 -5.87 -1.89 13.71
CA LEU A 208 -4.63 -2.68 13.58
C LEU A 208 -4.21 -2.84 12.12
N ALA A 209 -5.15 -3.10 11.21
CA ALA A 209 -4.86 -3.27 9.80
C ALA A 209 -4.43 -1.94 9.12
N GLU A 210 -5.00 -0.81 9.51
CA GLU A 210 -4.51 0.53 9.14
C GLU A 210 -3.07 0.73 9.63
N CYS A 211 -2.78 0.43 10.90
CA CYS A 211 -1.44 0.52 11.46
C CYS A 211 -0.40 -0.29 10.67
N PHE A 212 -0.74 -1.53 10.30
CA PHE A 212 0.11 -2.40 9.47
C PHE A 212 0.45 -1.76 8.11
N LEU A 213 -0.54 -1.19 7.43
CA LEU A 213 -0.32 -0.49 6.15
C LEU A 213 0.52 0.79 6.31
N LEU A 214 0.42 1.48 7.46
CA LEU A 214 1.25 2.65 7.74
C LEU A 214 2.72 2.28 8.06
N TYR A 215 2.96 1.15 8.73
CA TYR A 215 4.32 0.60 8.88
C TYR A 215 4.91 0.19 7.53
N GLU A 216 4.10 -0.36 6.62
CA GLU A 216 4.54 -0.67 5.26
C GLU A 216 4.98 0.59 4.49
N GLU A 217 4.22 1.69 4.58
CA GLU A 217 4.61 2.98 4.02
C GLU A 217 5.86 3.58 4.69
N ARG A 218 6.05 3.36 6.00
CA ARG A 218 7.24 3.80 6.73
C ARG A 218 8.50 3.05 6.25
N ARG A 219 8.38 1.77 5.92
CA ARG A 219 9.51 0.93 5.44
C ARG A 219 9.84 1.15 3.96
N TYR A 220 8.84 1.19 3.09
CA TYR A 220 9.05 1.16 1.63
C TYR A 220 8.67 2.47 0.91
N GLY A 221 8.20 3.48 1.66
CA GLY A 221 7.64 4.72 1.10
C GLY A 221 6.17 4.57 0.73
N LYS A 222 5.51 5.70 0.47
CA LYS A 222 4.09 5.72 0.05
C LYS A 222 3.92 5.17 -1.36
N PHE A 223 2.79 4.53 -1.63
CA PHE A 223 2.45 4.09 -2.98
C PHE A 223 2.40 5.29 -3.95
N SER A 224 2.94 5.12 -5.16
CA SER A 224 3.10 6.24 -6.09
C SER A 224 1.74 6.76 -6.56
N ARG A 225 1.54 8.09 -6.48
CA ARG A 225 0.36 8.77 -7.03
C ARG A 225 0.17 8.49 -8.53
N ALA A 226 1.27 8.30 -9.28
CA ALA A 226 1.21 7.95 -10.69
C ALA A 226 0.73 6.51 -10.92
N GLN A 227 1.13 5.57 -10.06
CA GLN A 227 0.64 4.18 -10.10
C GLN A 227 -0.83 4.10 -9.68
N ALA A 228 -1.23 4.81 -8.62
CA ALA A 228 -2.64 4.91 -8.19
C ALA A 228 -3.53 5.52 -9.28
N ALA A 229 -3.09 6.60 -9.94
CA ALA A 229 -3.82 7.22 -11.04
C ALA A 229 -3.82 6.37 -12.34
N ALA A 230 -2.91 5.39 -12.44
CA ALA A 230 -2.89 4.46 -13.57
C ALA A 230 -3.88 3.31 -13.43
N ASP A 231 -4.50 3.11 -12.26
CA ASP A 231 -5.46 2.04 -12.02
C ASP A 231 -6.63 2.06 -13.02
N HIS A 232 -6.95 0.88 -13.56
CA HIS A 232 -7.95 0.72 -14.60
C HIS A 232 -9.37 0.98 -14.09
N ARG A 233 -9.67 0.65 -12.82
CA ARG A 233 -11.02 0.78 -12.23
C ARG A 233 -11.43 2.24 -12.09
N LEU A 234 -10.48 3.12 -11.78
CA LEU A 234 -10.71 4.58 -11.81
C LEU A 234 -10.98 5.10 -13.23
N LYS A 235 -10.26 4.60 -14.24
CA LYS A 235 -10.46 5.01 -15.64
C LYS A 235 -11.82 4.53 -16.17
N GLU A 236 -12.15 3.27 -15.91
CA GLU A 236 -13.40 2.64 -16.31
C GLU A 236 -14.62 3.32 -15.66
N LEU A 237 -14.57 3.60 -14.35
CA LEU A 237 -15.60 4.36 -13.67
C LEU A 237 -15.84 5.73 -14.33
N VAL A 238 -14.77 6.52 -14.53
CA VAL A 238 -14.87 7.86 -15.12
C VAL A 238 -15.41 7.79 -16.55
N GLN A 239 -15.02 6.79 -17.34
CA GLN A 239 -15.57 6.56 -18.67
C GLN A 239 -17.06 6.23 -18.61
N LYS A 240 -17.46 5.24 -17.81
CA LYS A 240 -18.86 4.80 -17.72
C LYS A 240 -19.78 5.87 -17.15
N GLU A 241 -19.35 6.66 -16.16
CA GLU A 241 -20.10 7.82 -15.67
C GLU A 241 -20.28 8.90 -16.75
N ALA A 242 -19.26 9.17 -17.57
CA ALA A 242 -19.34 10.13 -18.67
C ALA A 242 -20.27 9.63 -19.80
N GLU A 243 -20.20 8.34 -20.14
CA GLU A 243 -21.12 7.70 -21.09
C GLU A 243 -22.56 7.72 -20.61
N HIS A 244 -22.82 7.36 -19.35
CA HIS A 244 -24.15 7.44 -18.74
C HIS A 244 -24.67 8.88 -18.75
N SER A 245 -23.90 9.84 -18.24
CA SER A 245 -24.27 11.26 -18.20
C SER A 245 -24.59 11.83 -19.59
N SER A 246 -23.88 11.36 -20.62
CA SER A 246 -24.13 11.75 -22.02
C SER A 246 -25.42 11.13 -22.56
N LYS A 247 -25.67 9.84 -22.28
CA LYS A 247 -26.93 9.16 -22.64
C LYS A 247 -28.14 9.82 -21.97
N THR A 248 -28.09 10.12 -20.68
CA THR A 248 -29.20 10.80 -19.98
C THR A 248 -29.49 12.19 -20.54
N ARG A 249 -28.45 12.96 -20.91
CA ARG A 249 -28.60 14.34 -21.42
C ARG A 249 -29.03 14.45 -22.87
N PHE A 250 -28.60 13.51 -23.73
CA PHE A 250 -28.81 13.60 -25.18
C PHE A 250 -29.71 12.49 -25.74
N GLY A 251 -29.78 11.31 -25.11
CA GLY A 251 -30.61 10.19 -25.54
C GLY A 251 -32.11 10.46 -25.36
N ALA A 252 -32.51 11.07 -24.23
CA ALA A 252 -33.89 11.47 -23.95
C ALA A 252 -34.48 12.49 -24.96
N ARG A 253 -33.65 13.04 -25.85
CA ARG A 253 -34.07 13.98 -26.88
C ARG A 253 -34.56 13.30 -28.17
N ASN A 254 -34.17 12.04 -28.40
CA ASN A 254 -34.49 11.30 -29.63
C ASN A 254 -35.78 10.47 -29.52
N GLU A 255 -36.31 10.26 -28.31
CA GLU A 255 -37.56 9.50 -28.08
C GLU A 255 -38.82 10.37 -28.13
N LEU A 256 -38.66 11.71 -28.27
CA LEU A 256 -39.76 12.68 -28.34
C LEU A 256 -40.04 13.21 -29.75
N GLU A 257 -39.35 12.69 -30.77
CA GLU A 257 -39.54 13.05 -32.20
C GLU A 257 -40.04 11.86 -33.06
N GLY A 258 -40.61 10.83 -32.42
CA GLY A 258 -41.16 9.62 -33.07
C GLY A 258 -42.69 9.53 -33.05
#